data_AF-A0A024VHV0-F1
#
_entry.id   AF-A0A024VHV0-F1
#
_cell.length_a   1.000
_cell.length_b   1.000
_cell.length_c   1.000
_cell.angle_alpha   90.00
_cell.angle_beta   90.00
_cell.angle_gamma   90.00
#
_symmetry.space_group_name_H-M   'P 1'
#
loop_
_entity.id
_entity.type
_entity.pdbx_description
1 polymer ?
#
loop_
_entity_poly.entity_id
_entity_poly.type
_entity_poly.pdbx_seq_one_letter_code
_entity_poly.pdbx_strand_id
1 'polypeptide(L)'
;MQQFGDRTSQRFHEYDERMKTTRQKCKERCDKEIQKIILKDKLEKQMKQELTTLETKITTDDIPTCVCEKSIADKVEKGCLRCGGVLGGGVMPSIGLLGGIGEGAISVLQPLALKAATEEAIAEATAAAIEAGMKAVSLKIEELRTFFKAREGFVNLSSIVNKLTYNNGDALVESAKNVIGELCWNDNGGYTSFYNTTIRAGSGDLYVGDFGRIGKAAHDAKLASETIALTKAKVGAVEATYGGYHISIIASIVAIVVIVLIMIIIYLILRYRRKKKMKKKLQYIKLLKE
;
A
#
# COMPACT_ATOMS: atom_id res chain seq x y z
N MET A 1 -53.85 -40.18 27.08
CA MET A 1 -52.71 -40.72 26.32
C MET A 1 -52.26 -39.83 25.15
N GLN A 2 -53.15 -39.09 24.47
CA GLN A 2 -52.77 -38.21 23.33
C GLN A 2 -51.77 -37.09 23.69
N GLN A 3 -51.94 -36.45 24.84
CA GLN A 3 -51.12 -35.29 25.25
C GLN A 3 -49.62 -35.61 25.47
N PHE A 4 -49.27 -36.87 25.74
CA PHE A 4 -47.87 -37.30 25.84
C PHE A 4 -47.24 -37.51 24.47
N GLY A 5 -48.00 -38.05 23.50
CA GLY A 5 -47.55 -38.25 22.12
C GLY A 5 -47.20 -36.95 21.42
N ASP A 6 -48.05 -35.93 21.57
CA ASP A 6 -47.85 -34.61 20.96
C ASP A 6 -46.58 -33.92 21.51
N ARG A 7 -46.35 -34.00 22.82
CA ARG A 7 -45.13 -33.45 23.46
C ARG A 7 -43.86 -34.17 23.03
N THR A 8 -43.90 -35.48 22.85
CA THR A 8 -42.75 -36.23 22.31
C THR A 8 -42.47 -35.86 20.85
N SER A 9 -43.51 -35.76 20.01
CA SER A 9 -43.36 -35.40 18.60
C SER A 9 -42.76 -33.99 18.42
N GLN A 10 -43.18 -33.04 19.24
CA GLN A 10 -42.67 -31.67 19.20
C GLN A 10 -41.17 -31.59 19.58
N ARG A 11 -40.73 -32.38 20.57
CA ARG A 11 -39.31 -32.47 20.95
C ARG A 11 -38.44 -33.12 19.87
N PHE A 12 -38.96 -34.12 19.15
CA PHE A 12 -38.22 -34.72 18.03
C PHE A 12 -38.04 -33.72 16.90
N HIS A 13 -39.06 -32.94 16.54
CA HIS A 13 -38.92 -31.88 15.55
C HIS A 13 -37.92 -30.79 15.98
N GLU A 14 -37.95 -30.37 17.25
CA GLU A 14 -36.99 -29.40 17.80
C GLU A 14 -35.55 -29.93 17.86
N TYR A 15 -35.38 -31.24 18.03
CA TYR A 15 -34.06 -31.88 18.01
C TYR A 15 -33.52 -31.96 16.57
N ASP A 16 -34.38 -32.31 15.61
CA ASP A 16 -34.01 -32.42 14.19
C ASP A 16 -33.64 -31.07 13.58
N GLU A 17 -34.38 -30.01 13.89
CA GLU A 17 -34.07 -28.65 13.44
C GLU A 17 -32.75 -28.12 14.06
N ARG A 18 -32.49 -28.43 15.33
CA ARG A 18 -31.18 -28.12 15.94
C ARG A 18 -30.05 -28.91 15.31
N MET A 19 -30.29 -30.17 14.91
CA MET A 19 -29.29 -31.00 14.25
C MET A 19 -28.96 -30.51 12.83
N LYS A 20 -29.98 -30.08 12.06
CA LYS A 20 -29.79 -29.47 10.74
C LYS A 20 -29.01 -28.16 10.82
N THR A 21 -29.41 -27.26 11.72
CA THR A 21 -28.74 -25.95 11.86
C THR A 21 -27.29 -26.06 12.32
N THR A 22 -26.97 -27.00 13.22
CA THR A 22 -25.57 -27.25 13.63
C THR A 22 -24.74 -27.87 12.52
N ARG A 23 -25.30 -28.81 11.74
CA ARG A 23 -24.61 -29.36 10.56
C ARG A 23 -24.34 -28.31 9.49
N GLN A 24 -25.30 -27.43 9.23
CA GLN A 24 -25.14 -26.35 8.25
C GLN A 24 -24.03 -25.36 8.66
N LYS A 25 -23.98 -24.97 9.94
CA LYS A 25 -22.90 -24.12 10.48
C LYS A 25 -21.52 -24.76 10.40
N CYS A 26 -21.43 -26.07 10.62
CA CYS A 26 -20.17 -26.81 10.45
C CYS A 26 -19.73 -26.84 8.98
N LYS A 27 -20.66 -27.06 8.04
CA LYS A 27 -20.36 -27.08 6.60
C LYS A 27 -19.88 -25.71 6.11
N GLU A 28 -20.55 -24.63 6.51
CA GLU A 28 -20.14 -23.26 6.18
C GLU A 28 -18.76 -22.89 6.78
N ARG A 29 -18.45 -23.37 7.99
CA ARG A 29 -17.11 -23.19 8.57
C ARG A 29 -16.05 -23.94 7.78
N CYS A 30 -16.30 -25.20 7.43
CA CYS A 30 -15.37 -25.99 6.62
C CYS A 30 -15.15 -25.36 5.24
N ASP A 31 -16.20 -24.93 4.54
CA ASP A 31 -16.08 -24.29 3.22
C ASP A 31 -15.27 -22.98 3.31
N LYS A 32 -15.47 -22.19 4.37
CA LYS A 32 -14.71 -20.97 4.62
C LYS A 32 -13.23 -21.23 4.93
N GLU A 33 -12.92 -22.29 5.66
CA GLU A 33 -11.53 -22.69 5.92
C GLU A 33 -10.84 -23.26 4.68
N ILE A 34 -11.55 -24.07 3.88
CA ILE A 34 -11.06 -24.60 2.61
C ILE A 34 -10.77 -23.46 1.62
N GLN A 35 -11.67 -22.47 1.49
CA GLN A 35 -11.41 -21.30 0.65
C GLN A 35 -10.17 -20.51 1.10
N LYS A 36 -9.95 -20.37 2.41
CA LYS A 36 -8.74 -19.73 2.95
C LYS A 36 -7.48 -20.53 2.64
N ILE A 37 -7.53 -21.86 2.72
CA ILE A 37 -6.40 -22.73 2.38
C ILE A 37 -6.07 -22.63 0.88
N ILE A 38 -7.09 -22.64 0.01
CA ILE A 38 -6.89 -22.49 -1.45
C ILE A 38 -6.30 -21.13 -1.80
N LEU A 39 -6.80 -20.04 -1.19
CA LEU A 39 -6.26 -18.70 -1.40
C LEU A 39 -4.80 -18.60 -0.92
N LYS A 40 -4.47 -19.24 0.22
CA LYS A 40 -3.11 -19.25 0.75
C LYS A 40 -2.15 -20.05 -0.15
N ASP A 41 -2.56 -21.21 -0.63
CA ASP A 41 -1.76 -22.03 -1.57
C ASP A 41 -1.53 -21.32 -2.91
N LYS A 42 -2.52 -20.55 -3.39
CA LYS A 42 -2.38 -19.73 -4.61
C LYS A 42 -1.36 -18.60 -4.45
N LEU A 43 -1.36 -17.91 -3.31
CA LEU A 43 -0.37 -16.87 -3.00
C LEU A 43 1.03 -17.46 -2.79
N GLU A 44 1.15 -18.60 -2.09
CA GLU A 44 2.44 -19.28 -1.91
C GLU A 44 3.05 -19.73 -3.25
N LYS A 45 2.22 -20.20 -4.20
CA LYS A 45 2.67 -20.53 -5.56
C LYS A 45 3.14 -19.31 -6.35
N GLN A 46 2.44 -18.17 -6.25
CA GLN A 46 2.84 -16.93 -6.92
C GLN A 46 4.17 -16.41 -6.35
N MET A 47 4.31 -16.37 -5.02
CA MET A 47 5.54 -15.96 -4.34
C MET A 47 6.73 -16.84 -4.72
N LYS A 48 6.53 -18.16 -4.81
CA LYS A 48 7.58 -19.10 -5.20
C LYS A 48 8.04 -18.86 -6.66
N GLN A 49 7.11 -18.60 -7.57
CA GLN A 49 7.45 -18.28 -8.97
C GLN A 49 8.27 -16.99 -9.06
N GLU A 50 7.85 -15.92 -8.38
CA GLU A 50 8.59 -14.65 -8.38
C GLU A 50 9.99 -14.82 -7.79
N LEU A 51 10.14 -15.52 -6.65
CA LEU A 51 11.44 -15.82 -6.05
C LEU A 51 12.37 -16.59 -6.99
N THR A 52 11.87 -17.63 -7.67
CA THR A 52 12.70 -18.38 -8.65
C THR A 52 13.10 -17.53 -9.86
N THR A 53 12.26 -16.57 -10.26
CA THR A 53 12.55 -15.66 -11.38
C THR A 53 13.59 -14.60 -10.96
N LEU A 54 13.59 -14.19 -9.69
CA LEU A 54 14.59 -13.29 -9.10
C LEU A 54 15.94 -13.99 -8.88
N GLU A 55 15.96 -15.25 -8.43
CA GLU A 55 17.19 -16.04 -8.26
C GLU A 55 17.92 -16.28 -9.60
N THR A 56 17.20 -16.53 -10.70
CA THR A 56 17.84 -16.66 -12.03
C THR A 56 18.50 -15.38 -12.55
N LYS A 57 18.21 -14.22 -11.95
CA LYS A 57 18.84 -12.93 -12.30
C LYS A 57 20.08 -12.61 -11.45
N ILE A 58 20.42 -13.45 -10.49
CA ILE A 58 21.63 -13.33 -9.66
C ILE A 58 22.50 -14.54 -9.96
N THR A 59 23.38 -14.40 -10.96
CA THR A 59 24.36 -15.44 -11.32
C THR A 59 25.28 -15.75 -10.14
N THR A 60 25.58 -17.03 -9.95
CA THR A 60 26.47 -17.58 -8.89
C THR A 60 27.92 -17.08 -8.95
N ASP A 61 28.26 -16.26 -9.93
CA ASP A 61 29.61 -15.71 -10.13
C ASP A 61 29.87 -14.43 -9.33
N ASP A 62 28.86 -13.84 -8.67
CA ASP A 62 28.97 -12.57 -7.93
C ASP A 62 29.11 -12.71 -6.40
N ILE A 63 29.21 -13.95 -5.86
CA ILE A 63 29.39 -14.18 -4.42
C ILE A 63 30.80 -14.75 -4.15
N PRO A 64 31.72 -13.98 -3.53
CA PRO A 64 33.03 -14.50 -3.19
C PRO A 64 32.89 -15.55 -2.08
N THR A 65 33.23 -16.79 -2.42
CA THR A 65 33.24 -17.95 -1.53
C THR A 65 34.31 -17.80 -0.45
N CYS A 66 33.95 -17.35 0.75
CA CYS A 66 34.79 -17.52 1.94
C CYS A 66 34.60 -18.92 2.53
N VAL A 67 35.63 -19.73 2.30
CA VAL A 67 35.88 -21.04 2.90
C VAL A 67 36.00 -20.92 4.43
N CYS A 68 35.26 -21.75 5.17
CA CYS A 68 35.61 -22.14 6.54
C CYS A 68 35.16 -23.59 6.77
N GLU A 69 36.03 -24.50 6.36
CA GLU A 69 35.91 -25.93 6.60
C GLU A 69 36.25 -26.27 8.07
N LYS A 70 35.33 -26.99 8.72
CA LYS A 70 35.49 -27.89 9.88
C LYS A 70 36.56 -27.53 10.93
N SER A 71 36.16 -27.02 12.10
CA SER A 71 36.69 -27.43 13.43
C SER A 71 36.25 -26.50 14.58
N ILE A 72 35.03 -26.61 15.16
CA ILE A 72 34.77 -26.13 16.55
C ILE A 72 33.74 -27.01 17.31
N ALA A 73 33.28 -28.15 16.76
CA ALA A 73 32.29 -29.01 17.46
C ALA A 73 32.76 -29.49 18.85
N ASP A 74 34.07 -29.46 19.13
CA ASP A 74 34.66 -29.96 20.38
C ASP A 74 34.94 -28.88 21.45
N LYS A 75 34.57 -27.60 21.20
CA LYS A 75 34.80 -26.49 22.15
C LYS A 75 33.54 -25.85 22.75
N VAL A 76 32.36 -26.19 22.25
CA VAL A 76 31.11 -25.52 22.64
C VAL A 76 30.55 -26.02 23.99
N GLU A 77 30.90 -27.23 24.43
CA GLU A 77 30.31 -27.81 25.65
C GLU A 77 30.91 -27.26 26.96
N LYS A 78 32.13 -26.70 26.94
CA LYS A 78 32.73 -26.01 28.10
C LYS A 78 32.49 -24.49 28.12
N GLY A 79 32.06 -23.89 27.01
CA GLY A 79 31.80 -22.45 26.90
C GLY A 79 30.41 -22.01 27.41
N CYS A 80 29.42 -22.89 27.38
CA CYS A 80 28.02 -22.55 27.71
C CYS A 80 27.77 -22.37 29.22
N LEU A 81 28.65 -22.90 30.09
CA LEU A 81 28.55 -22.76 31.54
C LEU A 81 29.24 -21.50 32.11
N ARG A 82 30.00 -20.76 31.29
CA ARG A 82 30.64 -19.49 31.69
C ARG A 82 29.92 -18.23 31.20
N CYS A 83 29.01 -18.32 30.23
CA CYS A 83 28.20 -17.17 29.77
C CYS A 83 26.92 -16.91 30.60
N GLY A 84 26.58 -17.76 31.57
CA GLY A 84 25.46 -17.50 32.50
C GLY A 84 25.78 -16.48 33.61
N GLY A 85 27.03 -16.00 33.69
CA GLY A 85 27.50 -15.08 34.73
C GLY A 85 27.70 -13.62 34.29
N VAL A 86 27.42 -13.29 33.03
CA VAL A 86 27.58 -11.92 32.49
C VAL A 86 26.25 -11.44 31.87
N LEU A 87 25.14 -11.65 32.59
CA LEU A 87 23.85 -10.99 32.33
C LEU A 87 23.64 -9.87 33.36
N GLY A 88 24.66 -9.01 33.48
CA GLY A 88 24.64 -7.79 34.26
C GLY A 88 25.25 -6.67 33.42
N GLY A 89 24.47 -6.14 32.47
CA GLY A 89 24.76 -4.88 31.78
C GLY A 89 25.42 -5.00 30.40
N GLY A 90 24.74 -4.43 29.40
CA GLY A 90 25.39 -3.82 28.23
C GLY A 90 25.56 -4.68 26.98
N VAL A 91 24.58 -4.60 26.07
CA VAL A 91 24.70 -4.63 24.60
C VAL A 91 25.60 -5.72 23.98
N MET A 92 24.98 -6.78 23.44
CA MET A 92 25.53 -7.49 22.29
C MET A 92 24.41 -7.88 21.29
N PRO A 93 24.62 -7.71 19.97
CA PRO A 93 23.62 -7.94 18.94
C PRO A 93 23.60 -9.42 18.54
N SER A 94 22.55 -10.14 18.90
CA SER A 94 22.13 -11.41 18.26
C SER A 94 20.85 -11.97 18.89
N ILE A 95 19.77 -11.18 18.88
CA ILE A 95 18.39 -11.70 18.93
C ILE A 95 17.79 -11.73 17.50
N GLY A 96 18.65 -11.70 16.47
CA GLY A 96 18.24 -11.57 15.06
C GLY A 96 17.92 -12.86 14.31
N LEU A 97 17.75 -14.02 14.95
CA LEU A 97 17.60 -15.30 14.23
C LEU A 97 16.25 -16.02 14.44
N LEU A 98 15.26 -15.38 15.08
CA LEU A 98 13.89 -15.91 15.14
C LEU A 98 12.81 -14.93 14.66
N GLY A 99 13.16 -13.69 14.27
CA GLY A 99 12.25 -12.72 13.63
C GLY A 99 12.45 -12.55 12.10
N GLY A 100 13.54 -13.04 11.54
CA GLY A 100 14.04 -12.59 10.24
C GLY A 100 13.33 -13.07 8.97
N ILE A 101 12.45 -14.07 9.03
CA ILE A 101 11.87 -14.67 7.80
C ILE A 101 10.51 -14.06 7.44
N GLY A 102 9.82 -13.42 8.40
CA GLY A 102 8.56 -12.70 8.16
C GLY A 102 8.73 -11.19 8.02
N GLU A 103 9.66 -10.59 8.76
CA GLU A 103 9.84 -9.13 8.80
C GLU A 103 10.64 -8.58 7.61
N GLY A 104 11.55 -9.38 7.02
CA GLY A 104 12.35 -8.97 5.87
C GLY A 104 11.56 -8.84 4.56
N ALA A 105 10.50 -9.62 4.38
CA ALA A 105 9.65 -9.53 3.19
C ALA A 105 8.64 -8.36 3.28
N ILE A 106 8.10 -8.09 4.47
CA ILE A 106 7.13 -7.00 4.68
C ILE A 106 7.82 -5.63 4.59
N SER A 107 9.05 -5.52 5.08
CA SER A 107 9.83 -4.27 5.03
C SER A 107 10.24 -3.86 3.61
N VAL A 108 10.28 -4.79 2.65
CA VAL A 108 10.55 -4.48 1.22
C VAL A 108 9.26 -4.20 0.45
N LEU A 109 8.16 -4.89 0.77
CA LEU A 109 6.90 -4.74 0.03
C LEU A 109 6.16 -3.43 0.35
N GLN A 110 6.17 -2.98 1.60
CA GLN A 110 5.53 -1.73 2.01
C GLN A 110 6.08 -0.48 1.30
N PRO A 111 7.40 -0.23 1.24
CA PRO A 111 7.93 0.93 0.52
C PRO A 111 7.69 0.85 -0.98
N LEU A 112 7.65 -0.37 -1.55
CA LEU A 112 7.38 -0.57 -2.97
C LEU A 112 5.91 -0.29 -3.30
N ALA A 113 4.99 -0.72 -2.44
CA ALA A 113 3.56 -0.39 -2.55
C ALA A 113 3.30 1.11 -2.37
N LEU A 114 3.98 1.76 -1.41
CA LEU A 114 3.90 3.21 -1.23
C LEU A 114 4.42 3.96 -2.45
N LYS A 115 5.56 3.53 -3.02
CA LYS A 115 6.11 4.14 -4.23
C LYS A 115 5.14 4.03 -5.41
N ALA A 116 4.61 2.83 -5.67
CA ALA A 116 3.62 2.63 -6.73
C ALA A 116 2.36 3.50 -6.52
N ALA A 117 1.84 3.56 -5.29
CA ALA A 117 0.69 4.39 -4.93
C ALA A 117 0.95 5.88 -5.13
N THR A 118 2.15 6.37 -4.82
CA THR A 118 2.53 7.78 -5.06
C THR A 118 2.68 8.10 -6.53
N GLU A 119 3.25 7.20 -7.33
CA GLU A 119 3.39 7.38 -8.79
C GLU A 119 2.00 7.43 -9.46
N GLU A 120 1.09 6.54 -9.07
CA GLU A 120 -0.30 6.53 -9.56
C GLU A 120 -1.04 7.82 -9.16
N ALA A 121 -0.89 8.28 -7.91
CA ALA A 121 -1.50 9.52 -7.43
C ALA A 121 -1.01 10.76 -8.22
N ILE A 122 0.28 10.83 -8.54
CA ILE A 122 0.85 11.93 -9.31
C ILE A 122 0.35 11.87 -10.78
N ALA A 123 0.26 10.68 -11.36
CA ALA A 123 -0.27 10.51 -12.71
C ALA A 123 -1.74 10.95 -12.81
N GLU A 124 -2.59 10.56 -11.85
CA GLU A 124 -3.99 11.00 -11.78
C GLU A 124 -4.09 12.53 -11.55
N ALA A 125 -3.31 13.08 -10.62
CA ALA A 125 -3.31 14.52 -10.32
C ALA A 125 -2.87 15.37 -11.52
N THR A 126 -1.84 14.94 -12.25
CA THR A 126 -1.35 15.64 -13.44
C THR A 126 -2.37 15.61 -14.57
N ALA A 127 -3.06 14.49 -14.79
CA ALA A 127 -4.14 14.41 -15.77
C ALA A 127 -5.29 15.39 -15.45
N ALA A 128 -5.75 15.41 -14.20
CA ALA A 128 -6.79 16.33 -13.75
C ALA A 128 -6.36 17.80 -13.84
N ALA A 129 -5.08 18.10 -13.57
CA ALA A 129 -4.54 19.45 -13.69
C ALA A 129 -4.49 19.94 -15.14
N ILE A 130 -4.11 19.08 -16.08
CA ILE A 130 -4.11 19.41 -17.51
C ILE A 130 -5.54 19.71 -17.98
N GLU A 131 -6.51 18.89 -17.58
CA GLU A 131 -7.92 19.12 -17.90
C GLU A 131 -8.42 20.47 -17.35
N ALA A 132 -8.09 20.79 -16.09
CA ALA A 132 -8.46 22.07 -15.48
C ALA A 132 -7.83 23.27 -16.22
N GLY A 133 -6.56 23.17 -16.58
CA GLY A 133 -5.86 24.20 -17.36
C GLY A 133 -6.50 24.43 -18.73
N MET A 134 -6.76 23.36 -19.48
CA MET A 134 -7.45 23.45 -20.78
C MET A 134 -8.85 24.03 -20.66
N LYS A 135 -9.61 23.61 -19.65
CA LYS A 135 -10.98 24.10 -19.41
C LYS A 135 -10.98 25.60 -19.10
N ALA A 136 -10.03 26.08 -18.31
CA ALA A 136 -9.92 27.51 -17.98
C ALA A 136 -9.65 28.37 -19.24
N VAL A 137 -8.75 27.92 -20.12
CA VAL A 137 -8.49 28.60 -21.41
C VAL A 137 -9.72 28.55 -22.32
N SER A 138 -10.37 27.39 -22.40
CA SER A 138 -11.55 27.21 -23.24
C SER A 138 -12.68 28.16 -22.84
N LEU A 139 -12.92 28.37 -21.54
CA LEU A 139 -13.90 29.33 -21.06
C LEU A 139 -13.56 30.77 -21.49
N LYS A 140 -12.29 31.16 -21.42
CA LYS A 140 -11.84 32.48 -21.88
C LYS A 140 -12.01 32.68 -23.39
N ILE A 141 -11.80 31.63 -24.17
CA ILE A 141 -12.07 31.66 -25.61
C ILE A 141 -13.58 31.78 -25.89
N GLU A 142 -14.43 31.09 -25.14
CA GLU A 142 -15.89 31.23 -25.25
C GLU A 142 -16.36 32.64 -24.85
N GLU A 143 -15.69 33.31 -23.90
CA GLU A 143 -15.97 34.72 -23.59
C GLU A 143 -15.76 35.61 -24.82
N LEU A 144 -14.74 35.36 -25.66
CA LEU A 144 -14.51 36.14 -26.89
C LEU A 144 -15.72 36.12 -27.83
N ARG A 145 -16.46 35.01 -27.88
CA ARG A 145 -17.68 34.89 -28.69
C ARG A 145 -18.77 35.88 -28.27
N THR A 146 -18.77 36.28 -27.00
CA THR A 146 -19.74 37.26 -26.49
C THR A 146 -19.36 38.70 -26.82
N PHE A 147 -18.05 38.98 -26.96
CA PHE A 147 -17.54 40.31 -27.28
C PHE A 147 -17.57 40.62 -28.78
N PHE A 148 -17.34 39.62 -29.63
CA PHE A 148 -17.19 39.84 -31.08
C PHE A 148 -18.37 39.29 -31.87
N LYS A 149 -18.91 40.11 -32.78
CA LYS A 149 -19.96 39.71 -33.74
C LYS A 149 -19.35 39.17 -35.02
N ALA A 150 -20.15 38.44 -35.82
CA ALA A 150 -19.72 37.95 -37.13
C ALA A 150 -19.21 39.08 -38.07
N ARG A 151 -19.79 40.28 -37.99
CA ARG A 151 -19.36 41.46 -38.77
C ARG A 151 -17.96 41.98 -38.39
N GLU A 152 -17.43 41.58 -37.23
CA GLU A 152 -16.13 42.02 -36.72
C GLU A 152 -15.00 41.04 -37.06
N GLY A 153 -15.29 40.03 -37.88
CA GLY A 153 -14.32 39.00 -38.31
C GLY A 153 -14.08 37.94 -37.25
N PHE A 154 -15.09 37.60 -36.44
CA PHE A 154 -14.98 36.57 -35.40
C PHE A 154 -14.61 35.20 -36.00
N VAL A 155 -13.58 34.59 -35.44
CA VAL A 155 -13.15 33.21 -35.76
C VAL A 155 -13.21 32.39 -34.49
N ASN A 156 -13.77 31.18 -34.58
CA ASN A 156 -13.82 30.27 -33.45
C ASN A 156 -12.43 29.68 -33.20
N LEU A 157 -11.87 29.94 -32.01
CA LEU A 157 -10.55 29.49 -31.62
C LEU A 157 -10.56 28.26 -30.70
N SER A 158 -11.70 27.63 -30.43
CA SER A 158 -11.78 26.53 -29.45
C SER A 158 -10.87 25.33 -29.81
N SER A 159 -10.51 25.16 -31.09
CA SER A 159 -9.58 24.11 -31.54
C SER A 159 -8.11 24.34 -31.16
N ILE A 160 -7.72 25.53 -30.71
CA ILE A 160 -6.32 25.82 -30.35
C ILE A 160 -5.92 25.24 -28.99
N VAL A 161 -6.90 24.89 -28.15
CA VAL A 161 -6.65 24.41 -26.79
C VAL A 161 -6.32 22.91 -26.82
N ASN A 162 -5.08 22.58 -26.45
CA ASN A 162 -4.62 21.22 -26.30
C ASN A 162 -3.59 21.13 -25.17
N LYS A 163 -3.10 19.91 -24.89
CA LYS A 163 -2.13 19.62 -23.82
C LYS A 163 -0.80 20.38 -23.95
N LEU A 164 -0.42 20.84 -25.14
CA LEU A 164 0.84 21.55 -25.38
C LEU A 164 0.67 23.08 -25.35
N THR A 165 -0.54 23.58 -25.59
CA THR A 165 -0.78 25.02 -25.77
C THR A 165 -1.40 25.69 -24.54
N TYR A 166 -2.19 24.97 -23.72
CA TYR A 166 -3.00 25.58 -22.66
C TYR A 166 -2.23 26.43 -21.63
N ASN A 167 -0.95 26.15 -21.41
CA ASN A 167 -0.11 26.85 -20.43
C ASN A 167 0.89 27.82 -21.07
N ASN A 168 0.85 28.00 -22.38
CA ASN A 168 1.81 28.79 -23.14
C ASN A 168 1.09 29.80 -24.04
N GLY A 169 1.19 31.08 -23.66
CA GLY A 169 0.57 32.18 -24.39
C GLY A 169 1.07 32.30 -25.83
N ASP A 170 2.37 32.17 -26.05
CA ASP A 170 2.95 32.31 -27.38
C ASP A 170 2.48 31.18 -28.31
N ALA A 171 2.42 29.96 -27.79
CA ALA A 171 1.91 28.80 -28.53
C ALA A 171 0.41 28.92 -28.86
N LEU A 172 -0.39 29.51 -27.96
CA LEU A 172 -1.81 29.82 -28.22
C LEU A 172 -1.95 30.88 -29.32
N VAL A 173 -1.12 31.92 -29.29
CA VAL A 173 -1.12 32.99 -30.28
C VAL A 173 -0.71 32.46 -31.66
N GLU A 174 0.32 31.62 -31.73
CA GLU A 174 0.75 30.98 -32.97
C GLU A 174 -0.33 30.05 -33.53
N SER A 175 -0.92 29.21 -32.68
CA SER A 175 -2.03 28.33 -33.06
C SER A 175 -3.24 29.14 -33.55
N ALA A 176 -3.56 30.26 -32.89
CA ALA A 176 -4.65 31.13 -33.29
C ALA A 176 -4.38 31.83 -34.62
N LYS A 177 -3.15 32.29 -34.89
CA LYS A 177 -2.76 32.83 -36.20
C LYS A 177 -2.98 31.81 -37.31
N ASN A 178 -2.61 30.55 -37.07
CA ASN A 178 -2.80 29.47 -38.05
C ASN A 178 -4.28 29.17 -38.31
N VAL A 179 -5.12 29.19 -37.28
CA VAL A 179 -6.58 28.98 -37.43
C VAL A 179 -7.25 30.16 -38.14
N ILE A 180 -6.84 31.39 -37.86
CA ILE A 180 -7.40 32.59 -38.49
C ILE A 180 -6.98 32.68 -39.97
N GLY A 181 -5.73 32.40 -40.29
CA GLY A 181 -5.22 32.42 -41.66
C GLY A 181 -5.52 33.75 -42.37
N GLU A 182 -6.10 33.68 -43.57
CA GLU A 182 -6.46 34.85 -44.38
C GLU A 182 -7.67 35.63 -43.86
N LEU A 183 -8.45 35.08 -42.93
CA LEU A 183 -9.60 35.75 -42.30
C LEU A 183 -9.17 36.90 -41.36
N CYS A 184 -7.87 37.15 -41.22
CA CYS A 184 -7.36 38.30 -40.47
C CYS A 184 -7.59 39.63 -41.20
N TRP A 185 -7.88 39.61 -42.51
CA TRP A 185 -8.13 40.80 -43.32
C TRP A 185 -9.62 41.14 -43.41
N ASN A 186 -9.93 42.42 -43.51
CA ASN A 186 -11.26 42.94 -43.85
C ASN A 186 -11.31 43.37 -45.32
N ASP A 187 -12.52 43.63 -45.83
CA ASP A 187 -12.76 44.02 -47.24
C ASP A 187 -12.01 45.31 -47.66
N ASN A 188 -11.57 46.11 -46.70
CA ASN A 188 -10.85 47.36 -46.92
C ASN A 188 -9.32 47.18 -46.88
N GLY A 189 -8.81 45.94 -46.80
CA GLY A 189 -7.38 45.63 -46.74
C GLY A 189 -6.70 45.90 -45.39
N GLY A 190 -7.49 46.20 -44.34
CA GLY A 190 -7.01 46.32 -42.96
C GLY A 190 -7.24 45.04 -42.15
N TYR A 191 -6.70 44.97 -40.94
CA TYR A 191 -6.98 43.83 -40.04
C TYR A 191 -8.41 43.88 -39.47
N THR A 192 -9.02 42.72 -39.26
CA THR A 192 -10.29 42.59 -38.56
C THR A 192 -10.19 43.09 -37.12
N SER A 193 -11.31 43.57 -36.57
CA SER A 193 -11.34 44.02 -35.17
C SER A 193 -11.00 42.88 -34.22
N PHE A 194 -11.51 41.67 -34.53
CA PHE A 194 -11.17 40.46 -33.80
C PHE A 194 -9.65 40.22 -33.76
N TYR A 195 -8.98 40.20 -34.91
CA TYR A 195 -7.53 39.94 -34.99
C TYR A 195 -6.69 41.03 -34.29
N ASN A 196 -7.07 42.31 -34.46
CA ASN A 196 -6.37 43.41 -33.82
C ASN A 196 -6.40 43.29 -32.29
N THR A 197 -7.54 42.93 -31.70
CA THR A 197 -7.70 42.82 -30.25
C THR A 197 -7.15 41.51 -29.69
N THR A 198 -7.40 40.38 -30.34
CA THR A 198 -7.08 39.07 -29.75
C THR A 198 -5.65 38.63 -30.00
N ILE A 199 -5.00 39.14 -31.05
CA ILE A 199 -3.65 38.73 -31.47
C ILE A 199 -2.68 39.90 -31.51
N ARG A 200 -3.03 41.02 -32.17
CA ARG A 200 -2.06 42.10 -32.41
C ARG A 200 -1.85 43.04 -31.21
N ALA A 201 -2.82 43.12 -30.31
CA ALA A 201 -2.77 43.99 -29.14
C ALA A 201 -1.54 43.72 -28.25
N GLY A 202 -1.09 42.47 -28.20
CA GLY A 202 0.12 42.06 -27.46
C GLY A 202 -0.05 42.02 -25.93
N SER A 203 -1.15 42.57 -25.39
CA SER A 203 -1.59 42.40 -24.00
C SER A 203 -3.05 42.85 -23.83
N GLY A 204 -3.73 42.34 -22.80
CA GLY A 204 -5.07 42.78 -22.39
C GLY A 204 -6.03 41.62 -22.12
N ASP A 205 -7.19 41.93 -21.52
CA ASP A 205 -8.14 40.91 -21.05
C ASP A 205 -8.68 39.96 -22.15
N LEU A 206 -8.65 40.42 -23.41
CA LEU A 206 -9.09 39.67 -24.59
C LEU A 206 -7.91 39.14 -25.44
N TYR A 207 -6.67 39.41 -25.03
CA TYR A 207 -5.48 38.94 -25.73
C TYR A 207 -5.24 37.45 -25.46
N VAL A 208 -5.17 36.66 -26.52
CA VAL A 208 -5.07 35.19 -26.43
C VAL A 208 -3.80 34.74 -25.73
N GLY A 209 -2.70 35.49 -25.84
CA GLY A 209 -1.45 35.17 -25.16
C GLY A 209 -1.59 35.20 -23.63
N ASP A 210 -2.43 36.08 -23.09
CA ASP A 210 -2.67 36.17 -21.65
C ASP A 210 -3.47 34.97 -21.12
N PHE A 211 -4.19 34.24 -21.98
CA PHE A 211 -4.93 33.05 -21.58
C PHE A 211 -4.01 31.90 -21.17
N GLY A 212 -2.80 31.83 -21.72
CA GLY A 212 -1.80 30.83 -21.31
C GLY A 212 -1.46 30.93 -19.82
N ARG A 213 -1.40 32.15 -19.27
CA ARG A 213 -1.19 32.39 -17.83
C ARG A 213 -2.37 31.88 -17.00
N ILE A 214 -3.60 32.04 -17.50
CA ILE A 214 -4.83 31.56 -16.85
C ILE A 214 -4.84 30.03 -16.83
N GLY A 215 -4.55 29.39 -17.95
CA GLY A 215 -4.45 27.93 -18.04
C GLY A 215 -3.35 27.36 -17.14
N LYS A 216 -2.19 28.01 -17.09
CA LYS A 216 -1.10 27.65 -16.17
C LYS A 216 -1.52 27.78 -14.70
N ALA A 217 -2.13 28.90 -14.32
CA ALA A 217 -2.57 29.12 -12.93
C ALA A 217 -3.63 28.09 -12.50
N ALA A 218 -4.59 27.77 -13.37
CA ALA A 218 -5.60 26.75 -13.10
C ALA A 218 -4.99 25.35 -12.98
N HIS A 219 -4.05 25.00 -13.85
CA HIS A 219 -3.28 23.77 -13.75
C HIS A 219 -2.51 23.67 -12.44
N ASP A 220 -1.73 24.69 -12.09
CA ASP A 220 -0.86 24.65 -10.90
C ASP A 220 -1.68 24.58 -9.62
N ALA A 221 -2.80 25.32 -9.54
CA ALA A 221 -3.73 25.24 -8.41
C ALA A 221 -4.36 23.85 -8.29
N LYS A 222 -4.82 23.28 -9.42
CA LYS A 222 -5.43 21.95 -9.43
C LYS A 222 -4.42 20.86 -9.06
N LEU A 223 -3.22 20.92 -9.65
CA LEU A 223 -2.13 19.98 -9.39
C LEU A 223 -1.74 19.97 -7.91
N ALA A 224 -1.58 21.15 -7.30
CA ALA A 224 -1.27 21.25 -5.88
C ALA A 224 -2.37 20.60 -5.01
N SER A 225 -3.64 20.89 -5.29
CA SER A 225 -4.77 20.35 -4.52
C SER A 225 -4.94 18.83 -4.67
N GLU A 226 -4.90 18.32 -5.91
CA GLU A 226 -5.13 16.91 -6.22
C GLU A 226 -3.95 16.04 -5.78
N THR A 227 -2.72 16.52 -5.94
CA THR A 227 -1.54 15.78 -5.47
C THR A 227 -1.64 15.53 -3.97
N ILE A 228 -2.00 16.53 -3.17
CA ILE A 228 -2.15 16.37 -1.71
C ILE A 228 -3.30 15.40 -1.38
N ALA A 229 -4.46 15.55 -2.04
CA ALA A 229 -5.62 14.71 -1.79
C ALA A 229 -5.38 13.24 -2.16
N LEU A 230 -4.87 12.99 -3.37
CA LEU A 230 -4.67 11.63 -3.90
C LEU A 230 -3.50 10.93 -3.22
N THR A 231 -2.39 11.64 -2.95
CA THR A 231 -1.29 11.03 -2.18
C THR A 231 -1.76 10.62 -0.79
N LYS A 232 -2.49 11.48 -0.07
CA LYS A 232 -3.05 11.15 1.24
C LYS A 232 -4.01 9.96 1.16
N ALA A 233 -4.88 9.90 0.15
CA ALA A 233 -5.84 8.82 -0.02
C ALA A 233 -5.15 7.48 -0.33
N LYS A 234 -4.22 7.46 -1.29
CA LYS A 234 -3.54 6.24 -1.75
C LYS A 234 -2.52 5.75 -0.71
N VAL A 235 -1.74 6.65 -0.09
CA VAL A 235 -0.86 6.30 1.05
C VAL A 235 -1.67 5.81 2.24
N GLY A 236 -2.77 6.48 2.59
CA GLY A 236 -3.65 6.05 3.67
C GLY A 236 -4.27 4.67 3.42
N ALA A 237 -4.61 4.34 2.17
CA ALA A 237 -5.08 3.00 1.80
C ALA A 237 -3.99 1.93 2.01
N VAL A 238 -2.75 2.23 1.59
CA VAL A 238 -1.61 1.35 1.84
C VAL A 238 -1.40 1.19 3.35
N GLU A 239 -1.28 2.27 4.12
CA GLU A 239 -1.09 2.20 5.57
C GLU A 239 -2.21 1.44 6.30
N ALA A 240 -3.48 1.60 5.88
CA ALA A 240 -4.60 0.85 6.44
C ALA A 240 -4.48 -0.66 6.19
N THR A 241 -4.05 -1.06 5.00
CA THR A 241 -3.84 -2.48 4.67
C THR A 241 -2.70 -3.11 5.48
N TYR A 242 -1.55 -2.41 5.59
CA TYR A 242 -0.40 -2.92 6.35
C TYR A 242 -0.60 -2.83 7.87
N GLY A 243 -1.31 -1.82 8.37
CA GLY A 243 -1.61 -1.63 9.80
C GLY A 243 -2.35 -2.82 10.41
N GLY A 244 -3.24 -3.46 9.66
CA GLY A 244 -3.93 -4.69 10.09
C GLY A 244 -2.99 -5.88 10.28
N TYR A 245 -1.98 -6.02 9.39
CA TYR A 245 -0.99 -7.09 9.50
C TYR A 245 -0.09 -6.92 10.72
N HIS A 246 0.34 -5.69 11.03
CA HIS A 246 1.16 -5.43 12.21
C HIS A 246 0.48 -5.88 13.52
N ILE A 247 -0.80 -5.57 13.70
CA ILE A 247 -1.54 -5.98 14.91
C ILE A 247 -1.59 -7.51 15.03
N SER A 248 -1.85 -8.20 13.92
CA SER A 248 -1.92 -9.67 13.92
C SER A 248 -0.57 -10.34 14.24
N ILE A 249 0.53 -9.77 13.72
CA ILE A 249 1.89 -10.26 13.96
C ILE A 249 2.29 -10.02 15.42
N ILE A 250 2.03 -8.82 15.94
CA ILE A 250 2.32 -8.47 17.35
C ILE A 250 1.53 -9.39 18.29
N ALA A 251 0.24 -9.61 18.02
CA ALA A 251 -0.59 -10.52 18.82
C ALA A 251 -0.04 -11.96 18.83
N SER A 252 0.44 -12.45 17.68
CA SER A 252 1.08 -13.77 17.58
C SER A 252 2.38 -13.84 18.39
N ILE A 253 3.23 -12.81 18.34
CA ILE A 253 4.49 -12.75 19.11
C ILE A 253 4.20 -12.74 20.60
N VAL A 254 3.25 -11.91 21.06
CA VAL A 254 2.85 -11.83 22.47
C VAL A 254 2.32 -13.19 22.96
N ALA A 255 1.51 -13.88 22.15
CA ALA A 255 1.02 -15.22 22.48
C ALA A 255 2.17 -16.24 22.64
N ILE A 256 3.15 -16.24 21.74
CA ILE A 256 4.34 -17.11 21.83
C ILE A 256 5.13 -16.82 23.11
N VAL A 257 5.37 -15.55 23.44
CA VAL A 257 6.11 -15.14 24.65
C VAL A 257 5.40 -15.61 25.92
N VAL A 258 4.07 -15.50 26.00
CA VAL A 258 3.29 -15.98 27.14
C VAL A 258 3.42 -17.51 27.30
N ILE A 259 3.35 -18.27 26.20
CA ILE A 259 3.52 -19.73 26.24
C ILE A 259 4.91 -20.11 26.78
N VAL A 260 5.96 -19.43 26.29
CA VAL A 260 7.34 -19.67 26.74
C VAL A 260 7.51 -19.35 28.23
N LEU A 261 6.91 -18.25 28.73
CA LEU A 261 6.95 -17.89 30.15
C LEU A 261 6.27 -18.95 31.03
N ILE A 262 5.10 -19.46 30.62
CA ILE A 262 4.41 -20.53 31.35
C ILE A 262 5.28 -21.80 31.41
N MET A 263 5.90 -22.18 30.29
CA MET A 263 6.82 -23.33 30.23
C MET A 263 8.01 -23.16 31.19
N ILE A 264 8.59 -21.96 31.28
CA ILE A 264 9.68 -21.66 32.21
C ILE A 264 9.22 -21.78 33.67
N ILE A 265 8.04 -21.24 34.02
CA ILE A 265 7.50 -21.30 35.39
C ILE A 265 7.26 -22.76 35.79
N ILE A 266 6.59 -23.56 34.94
CA ILE A 266 6.36 -24.99 35.18
C ILE A 266 7.69 -25.73 35.33
N TYR A 267 8.65 -25.46 34.45
CA TYR A 267 9.99 -26.04 34.52
C TYR A 267 10.69 -25.72 35.85
N LEU A 268 10.64 -24.47 36.31
CA LEU A 268 11.22 -24.07 37.60
C LEU A 268 10.54 -24.77 38.78
N ILE A 269 9.21 -24.90 38.77
CA ILE A 269 8.45 -25.63 39.79
C ILE A 269 8.86 -27.11 39.81
N LEU A 270 8.90 -27.76 38.64
CA LEU A 270 9.29 -29.17 38.52
C LEU A 270 10.74 -29.39 38.96
N ARG A 271 11.66 -28.50 38.57
CA ARG A 271 13.06 -28.54 38.97
C ARG A 271 13.22 -28.37 40.47
N TYR A 272 12.47 -27.44 41.07
CA TYR A 272 12.45 -27.22 42.51
C TYR A 272 11.94 -28.47 43.25
N ARG A 273 10.83 -29.08 42.79
CA ARG A 273 10.28 -30.32 43.36
C ARG A 273 11.28 -31.48 43.26
N ARG A 274 11.96 -31.66 42.12
CA ARG A 274 13.01 -32.69 41.96
C ARG A 274 14.14 -32.49 42.96
N LYS A 275 14.67 -31.26 43.11
CA LYS A 275 15.71 -30.96 44.10
C LYS A 275 15.26 -31.25 45.54
N LYS A 276 14.03 -30.87 45.91
CA LYS A 276 13.50 -31.13 47.26
C LYS A 276 13.33 -32.64 47.52
N LYS A 277 12.88 -33.41 46.53
CA LYS A 277 12.77 -34.88 46.63
C LYS A 277 14.13 -35.54 46.83
N MET A 278 15.17 -35.08 46.13
CA MET A 278 16.53 -35.60 46.31
C MET A 278 17.12 -35.27 47.69
N LYS A 279 16.89 -34.06 48.22
CA LYS A 279 17.32 -33.68 49.58
C LYS A 279 16.68 -34.58 50.65
N LYS A 280 15.38 -34.86 50.54
CA LYS A 280 14.69 -35.78 51.46
C LYS A 280 15.27 -37.21 51.39
N LYS A 281 15.52 -37.73 50.19
CA LYS A 281 16.12 -39.07 50.01
C LYS A 281 17.49 -39.20 50.69
N LEU A 282 18.34 -38.16 50.59
CA LEU A 282 19.65 -38.13 51.25
C LEU A 282 19.54 -38.18 52.78
N GLN A 283 18.52 -37.55 53.38
CA GLN A 283 18.29 -37.61 54.83
C GLN A 283 17.84 -39.00 55.30
N TYR A 284 16.95 -39.68 54.56
CA TYR A 284 16.53 -41.05 54.89
C TYR A 284 17.67 -42.07 54.78
N ILE A 285 18.55 -41.94 53.78
CA ILE A 285 19.73 -42.81 53.64
C ILE A 285 20.71 -42.64 54.80
N LYS A 286 20.82 -41.42 55.36
CA LYS A 286 21.67 -41.17 56.54
C LYS A 286 21.12 -41.83 57.80
N LEU A 287 19.81 -41.73 58.03
CA LEU A 287 19.15 -42.33 59.21
C LEU A 287 19.16 -43.86 59.24
N LEU A 288 19.26 -44.53 58.08
CA LEU A 288 19.32 -46.01 57.99
C LEU A 288 20.74 -46.57 58.18
N LYS A 289 21.75 -45.71 58.29
CA LYS A 289 23.15 -46.12 58.47
C LYS A 289 23.64 -46.01 59.92
N GLU A 290 22.85 -45.40 60.79
CA GLU A 290 22.97 -45.51 62.25
C GLU A 290 22.09 -46.66 62.74
#